data_AF-A0A176S7F6-F1
#
_entry.id   AF-A0A176S7F6-F1
#
_cell.length_a   1.000
_cell.length_b   1.000
_cell.length_c   1.000
_cell.angle_alpha   90.00
_cell.angle_beta   90.00
_cell.angle_gamma   90.00
#
_symmetry.space_group_name_H-M   'P 1'
#
loop_
_entity.id
_entity.type
_entity.pdbx_description
1 polymer ?
#
loop_
_entity_poly.entity_id
_entity_poly.type
_entity_poly.pdbx_seq_one_letter_code
_entity_poly.pdbx_strand_id
1 'polypeptide(L)'
;MAEKFKVVLCWHMHQPAYYDWHNEQYQLPWTYLHGIKDYVDMAAHLEAVPNARAVVNFAPTLLEQLDDYVQQIQAFLRDATPIRDPLLAAFNSHPAHTPFLSQPVEGASNGDTSPLVEARLTLIEQCLRANEERLIQRFKPYQALAELAEQLKESPKLVTYLDEQYIVDLLMWYHLAWLGETVRRSDDRVKTLIEKGREFNKTDRRQLLEIIGELLSEIVPRYKALAERGQIELSVTPYAHPIMPLLLDTFSAREALPEINLSGISCYPDGKDRVRWHMREGIKTFEQHFGFTPQGCWPSEGSVSEI
;
A
#
# COMPACT_ATOMS: atom_id res chain seq x y z
N MET A 1 38.36 -12.26 23.30
CA MET A 1 37.55 -11.44 22.36
C MET A 1 36.41 -10.84 23.17
N ALA A 2 36.15 -9.54 23.02
CA ALA A 2 34.98 -8.92 23.66
C ALA A 2 33.70 -9.58 23.14
N GLU A 3 32.77 -9.90 24.03
CA GLU A 3 31.49 -10.50 23.69
C GLU A 3 30.67 -9.49 22.88
N LYS A 4 30.26 -9.86 21.66
CA LYS A 4 29.49 -8.96 20.79
C LYS A 4 28.02 -9.03 21.18
N PHE A 5 27.38 -7.86 21.32
CA PHE A 5 25.94 -7.77 21.50
C PHE A 5 25.22 -8.30 20.26
N LYS A 6 24.24 -9.20 20.45
CA LYS A 6 23.44 -9.76 19.37
C LYS A 6 22.22 -8.85 19.14
N VAL A 7 22.12 -8.28 17.95
CA VAL A 7 20.98 -7.45 17.53
C VAL A 7 20.22 -8.19 16.44
N VAL A 8 18.89 -8.20 16.55
CA VAL A 8 17.99 -8.69 15.48
C VAL A 8 17.06 -7.54 15.13
N LEU A 9 17.04 -7.17 13.85
CA LEU A 9 16.07 -6.23 13.30
C LEU A 9 14.92 -7.03 12.71
N CYS A 10 13.70 -6.75 13.16
CA CYS A 10 12.49 -7.37 12.63
C CYS A 10 11.63 -6.32 11.92
N TRP A 11 11.27 -6.59 10.68
CA TRP A 11 10.39 -5.73 9.88
C TRP A 11 9.08 -6.44 9.62
N HIS A 12 7.98 -5.85 10.09
CA HIS A 12 6.64 -6.39 9.91
C HIS A 12 5.92 -5.63 8.79
N MET A 13 5.80 -6.26 7.62
CA MET A 13 5.11 -5.70 6.46
C MET A 13 3.66 -6.18 6.46
N HIS A 14 2.76 -5.25 6.77
CA HIS A 14 1.33 -5.52 6.84
C HIS A 14 0.54 -4.35 6.26
N GLN A 15 -0.50 -4.70 5.52
CA GLN A 15 -1.57 -3.81 5.10
C GLN A 15 -2.89 -4.58 5.25
N PRO A 16 -3.97 -3.94 5.73
CA PRO A 16 -5.32 -4.48 5.64
C PRO A 16 -5.68 -4.87 4.20
N ALA A 17 -6.72 -5.70 4.06
CA ALA A 17 -7.33 -5.93 2.76
C ALA A 17 -8.11 -4.68 2.34
N TYR A 18 -7.62 -3.98 1.31
CA TYR A 18 -8.26 -2.77 0.79
C TYR A 18 -9.16 -3.05 -0.41
N TYR A 19 -9.10 -4.26 -0.99
CA TYR A 19 -10.02 -4.65 -2.07
C TYR A 19 -11.43 -4.87 -1.51
N ASP A 20 -12.38 -4.09 -2.00
CA ASP A 20 -13.79 -4.23 -1.67
C ASP A 20 -14.51 -5.08 -2.71
N TRP A 21 -14.91 -6.27 -2.29
CA TRP A 21 -15.64 -7.22 -3.12
C TRP A 21 -17.05 -6.74 -3.53
N HIS A 22 -17.64 -5.79 -2.80
CA HIS A 22 -18.96 -5.26 -3.14
C HIS A 22 -18.89 -4.27 -4.31
N ASN A 23 -17.91 -3.37 -4.27
CA ASN A 23 -17.71 -2.33 -5.29
C ASN A 23 -16.67 -2.72 -6.36
N GLU A 24 -16.08 -3.92 -6.24
CA GLU A 24 -15.04 -4.47 -7.12
C GLU A 24 -13.82 -3.56 -7.32
N GLN A 25 -13.49 -2.72 -6.34
CA GLN A 25 -12.41 -1.73 -6.42
C GLN A 25 -11.56 -1.69 -5.15
N TYR A 26 -10.34 -1.15 -5.27
CA TYR A 26 -9.51 -0.84 -4.10
C TYR A 26 -10.00 0.45 -3.44
N GLN A 27 -10.21 0.39 -2.12
CA GLN A 27 -10.67 1.53 -1.32
C GLN A 27 -9.55 2.51 -1.00
N LEU A 28 -8.34 2.01 -0.79
CA LEU A 28 -7.16 2.81 -0.47
C LEU A 28 -5.92 2.31 -1.21
N PRO A 29 -5.04 3.22 -1.67
CA PRO A 29 -3.88 2.88 -2.51
C PRO A 29 -2.67 2.36 -1.71
N TRP A 30 -2.80 2.15 -0.41
CA TRP A 30 -1.66 2.00 0.49
C TRP A 30 -0.79 0.78 0.18
N THR A 31 -1.37 -0.33 -0.29
CA THR A 31 -0.61 -1.54 -0.64
C THR A 31 0.45 -1.24 -1.71
N TYR A 32 0.06 -0.65 -2.84
CA TYR A 32 1.02 -0.38 -3.91
C TYR A 32 1.92 0.82 -3.59
N LEU A 33 1.43 1.84 -2.88
CA LEU A 33 2.24 3.00 -2.51
C LEU A 33 3.37 2.64 -1.54
N HIS A 34 3.09 1.82 -0.52
CA HIS A 34 4.15 1.26 0.32
C HIS A 34 5.02 0.26 -0.43
N GLY A 35 4.46 -0.44 -1.43
CA GLY A 35 5.20 -1.28 -2.35
C GLY A 35 6.31 -0.53 -3.09
N ILE A 36 5.95 0.51 -3.85
CA ILE A 36 6.90 1.31 -4.66
C ILE A 36 7.84 2.18 -3.83
N LYS A 37 7.61 2.26 -2.51
CA LYS A 37 8.39 3.05 -1.56
C LYS A 37 9.19 2.16 -0.61
N ASP A 38 8.53 1.74 0.46
CA ASP A 38 9.14 1.15 1.63
C ASP A 38 9.66 -0.25 1.32
N TYR A 39 8.84 -1.11 0.73
CA TYR A 39 9.23 -2.51 0.49
C TYR A 39 10.39 -2.61 -0.51
N VAL A 40 10.39 -1.77 -1.54
CA VAL A 40 11.49 -1.64 -2.51
C VAL A 40 12.76 -1.08 -1.88
N ASP A 41 12.69 0.02 -1.13
CA ASP A 41 13.87 0.63 -0.50
C ASP A 41 14.47 -0.27 0.59
N MET A 42 13.64 -0.96 1.37
CA MET A 42 14.09 -1.88 2.41
C MET A 42 14.88 -3.05 1.82
N ALA A 43 14.45 -3.60 0.68
CA ALA A 43 15.20 -4.62 -0.05
C ALA A 43 16.54 -4.04 -0.58
N ALA A 44 16.50 -2.84 -1.16
CA ALA A 44 17.68 -2.16 -1.69
C ALA A 44 18.75 -1.90 -0.62
N HIS A 45 18.35 -1.53 0.59
CA HIS A 45 19.27 -1.32 1.70
C HIS A 45 19.94 -2.61 2.16
N LEU A 46 19.20 -3.73 2.20
CA LEU A 46 19.80 -5.03 2.49
C LEU A 46 20.76 -5.46 1.37
N GLU A 47 20.38 -5.33 0.11
CA GLU A 47 21.25 -5.63 -1.04
C GLU A 47 22.54 -4.81 -1.04
N ALA A 48 22.48 -3.52 -0.67
CA ALA A 48 23.63 -2.63 -0.60
C ALA A 48 24.59 -2.97 0.55
N VAL A 49 24.14 -3.71 1.57
CA VAL A 49 24.95 -4.08 2.75
C VAL A 49 24.95 -5.60 2.90
N PRO A 50 25.83 -6.35 2.18
CA PRO A 50 25.78 -7.82 2.12
C PRO A 50 25.88 -8.55 3.46
N ASN A 51 26.47 -7.91 4.48
CA ASN A 51 26.60 -8.46 5.83
C ASN A 51 25.42 -8.13 6.76
N ALA A 52 24.50 -7.23 6.35
CA ALA A 52 23.32 -6.90 7.14
C ALA A 52 22.40 -8.12 7.23
N ARG A 53 21.84 -8.36 8.41
CA ARG A 53 20.88 -9.45 8.65
C ARG A 53 19.61 -8.86 9.24
N ALA A 54 18.46 -9.37 8.82
CA ALA A 54 17.16 -8.98 9.33
C ALA A 54 16.17 -10.14 9.24
N VAL A 55 15.10 -10.06 10.04
CA VAL A 55 13.90 -10.87 9.85
C VAL A 55 12.87 -9.98 9.16
N VAL A 56 12.31 -10.44 8.04
CA VAL A 56 11.25 -9.73 7.34
C VAL A 56 10.00 -10.60 7.35
N ASN A 57 8.91 -10.02 7.82
CA ASN A 57 7.62 -10.66 7.87
C ASN A 57 6.72 -10.06 6.79
N PHE A 58 6.03 -10.91 6.04
CA PHE A 58 4.95 -10.51 5.14
C PHE A 58 3.62 -11.06 5.64
N ALA A 59 2.64 -10.17 5.79
CA ALA A 59 1.26 -10.60 5.96
C ALA A 59 0.74 -11.27 4.67
N PRO A 60 0.03 -12.41 4.76
CA PRO A 60 -0.51 -13.11 3.59
C PRO A 60 -1.43 -12.24 2.71
N THR A 61 -2.34 -11.48 3.31
CA THR A 61 -3.22 -10.54 2.60
C THR A 61 -2.46 -9.42 1.88
N LEU A 62 -1.27 -9.04 2.37
CA LEU A 62 -0.42 -8.08 1.68
C LEU A 62 0.18 -8.70 0.41
N LEU A 63 0.66 -9.94 0.48
CA LEU A 63 1.23 -10.65 -0.68
C LEU A 63 0.20 -10.79 -1.81
N GLU A 64 -1.01 -11.24 -1.47
CA GLU A 64 -2.09 -11.41 -2.45
C GLU A 64 -2.48 -10.09 -3.13
N GLN A 65 -2.55 -8.99 -2.36
CA GLN A 65 -2.84 -7.68 -2.95
C GLN A 65 -1.68 -7.19 -3.84
N LEU A 66 -0.42 -7.37 -3.44
CA LEU A 66 0.72 -7.01 -4.28
C LEU A 66 0.72 -7.78 -5.61
N ASP A 67 0.46 -9.09 -5.56
CA ASP A 67 0.34 -9.92 -6.76
C ASP A 67 -0.82 -9.48 -7.64
N ASP A 68 -1.98 -9.19 -7.05
CA ASP A 68 -3.15 -8.68 -7.76
C ASP A 68 -2.88 -7.32 -8.45
N TYR A 69 -2.19 -6.39 -7.78
CA TYR A 69 -1.75 -5.14 -8.42
C TYR A 69 -0.81 -5.38 -9.60
N VAL A 70 0.17 -6.30 -9.45
CA VAL A 70 1.08 -6.66 -10.54
C VAL A 70 0.30 -7.22 -11.73
N GLN A 71 -0.59 -8.19 -11.50
CA GLN A 71 -1.40 -8.79 -12.56
C GLN A 71 -2.27 -7.76 -13.29
N GLN A 72 -2.91 -6.86 -12.55
CA GLN A 72 -3.75 -5.80 -13.12
C GLN A 72 -2.94 -4.81 -13.97
N ILE A 73 -1.80 -4.34 -13.47
CA ILE A 73 -0.94 -3.41 -14.22
C ILE A 73 -0.43 -4.09 -15.49
N GLN A 74 -0.01 -5.35 -15.42
CA GLN A 74 0.45 -6.10 -16.60
C GLN A 74 -0.68 -6.33 -17.62
N ALA A 75 -1.89 -6.65 -17.15
CA ALA A 75 -3.05 -6.77 -18.03
C ALA A 75 -3.34 -5.42 -18.71
N PHE A 76 -3.39 -4.33 -17.95
CA PHE A 76 -3.58 -3.00 -18.50
C PHE A 76 -2.51 -2.63 -19.54
N LEU A 77 -1.22 -2.87 -19.26
CA LEU A 77 -0.13 -2.54 -20.18
C LEU A 77 -0.17 -3.37 -21.47
N ARG A 78 -0.71 -4.59 -21.41
CA ARG A 78 -0.83 -5.53 -22.54
C ARG A 78 -2.04 -5.26 -23.42
N ASP A 79 -3.23 -5.10 -22.82
CA ASP A 79 -4.51 -5.09 -23.54
C ASP A 79 -5.50 -4.03 -23.04
N ALA A 80 -5.04 -3.08 -22.21
CA ALA A 80 -5.85 -2.01 -21.62
C ALA A 80 -7.03 -2.52 -20.76
N THR A 81 -6.96 -3.74 -20.22
CA THR A 81 -7.87 -4.20 -19.17
C THR A 81 -7.91 -3.20 -18.02
N PRO A 82 -9.08 -2.68 -17.61
CA PRO A 82 -9.18 -1.67 -16.57
C PRO A 82 -8.55 -2.09 -15.24
N ILE A 83 -7.83 -1.15 -14.61
CA ILE A 83 -7.29 -1.32 -13.26
C ILE A 83 -8.39 -0.94 -12.26
N ARG A 84 -8.54 -1.74 -11.20
CA ARG A 84 -9.57 -1.59 -10.15
C ARG A 84 -9.15 -0.66 -9.01
N ASP A 85 -7.90 -0.20 -9.01
CA ASP A 85 -7.46 0.91 -8.18
C ASP A 85 -7.77 2.25 -8.85
N PRO A 86 -8.56 3.14 -8.22
CA PRO A 86 -9.02 4.38 -8.84
C PRO A 86 -7.91 5.36 -9.23
N LEU A 87 -6.84 5.45 -8.42
CA LEU A 87 -5.72 6.34 -8.69
C LEU A 87 -4.86 5.81 -9.85
N LEU A 88 -4.62 4.50 -9.89
CA LEU A 88 -3.94 3.88 -11.03
C LEU A 88 -4.78 3.92 -12.31
N ALA A 89 -6.10 3.73 -12.21
CA ALA A 89 -7.03 3.86 -13.33
C ALA A 89 -7.05 5.29 -13.90
N ALA A 90 -6.87 6.31 -13.05
CA ALA A 90 -6.86 7.71 -13.45
C ALA A 90 -5.69 8.07 -14.37
N PHE A 91 -4.54 7.37 -14.28
CA PHE A 91 -3.42 7.59 -15.20
C PHE A 91 -3.82 7.42 -16.67
N ASN A 92 -4.74 6.50 -16.94
CA ASN A 92 -5.05 6.09 -18.30
C ASN A 92 -6.45 6.50 -18.76
N SER A 93 -7.24 7.04 -17.84
CA SER A 93 -8.54 7.60 -18.14
C SER A 93 -8.40 8.96 -18.81
N HIS A 94 -9.31 9.25 -19.74
CA HIS A 94 -9.47 10.58 -20.30
C HIS A 94 -10.97 10.89 -20.38
N PRO A 95 -11.49 11.78 -19.53
CA PRO A 95 -10.75 12.57 -18.53
C PRO A 95 -10.18 11.76 -17.35
N ALA A 96 -9.10 12.21 -16.72
CA ALA A 96 -8.44 11.50 -15.60
C ALA A 96 -9.37 11.21 -14.39
N HIS A 97 -10.39 12.04 -14.15
CA HIS A 97 -11.35 11.86 -13.05
C HIS A 97 -12.43 10.80 -13.31
N THR A 98 -12.46 10.19 -14.50
CA THR A 98 -13.50 9.21 -14.89
C THR A 98 -13.70 8.08 -13.86
N PRO A 99 -12.65 7.48 -13.26
CA PRO A 99 -12.81 6.41 -12.26
C PRO A 99 -13.57 6.86 -11.00
N PHE A 100 -13.63 8.16 -10.74
CA PHE A 100 -14.25 8.74 -9.54
C PHE A 100 -15.69 9.20 -9.76
N LEU A 101 -16.23 9.11 -10.99
CA LEU A 101 -17.61 9.54 -11.30
C LEU A 101 -18.70 8.69 -10.64
N SER A 102 -18.40 7.44 -10.32
CA SER A 102 -19.36 6.48 -9.76
C SER A 102 -19.03 6.08 -8.32
N GLN A 103 -18.03 6.73 -7.70
CA GLN A 103 -17.65 6.39 -6.34
C GLN A 103 -18.59 7.03 -5.33
N PRO A 104 -19.06 6.28 -4.32
CA PRO A 104 -19.79 6.87 -3.22
C PRO A 104 -18.87 7.80 -2.44
N VAL A 105 -19.21 9.09 -2.39
CA VAL A 105 -18.48 10.07 -1.59
C VAL A 105 -18.92 9.92 -0.13
N GLU A 106 -18.00 9.51 0.75
CA GLU A 106 -18.26 9.54 2.19
C GLU A 106 -18.49 10.99 2.64
N GLY A 107 -19.68 11.26 3.19
CA GLY A 107 -20.06 12.61 3.62
C GLY A 107 -20.63 13.51 2.52
N ALA A 108 -21.12 12.94 1.40
CA ALA A 108 -21.87 13.66 0.38
C ALA A 108 -22.92 14.59 1.02
N SER A 109 -22.63 15.89 0.99
CA SER A 109 -23.54 16.91 1.46
C SER A 109 -24.77 16.92 0.57
N ASN A 110 -25.93 17.04 1.21
CA ASN A 110 -27.25 17.06 0.58
C ASN A 110 -27.29 17.93 -0.70
N GLY A 111 -27.21 17.31 -1.89
CA GLY A 111 -28.02 17.66 -3.05
C GLY A 111 -27.58 18.76 -4.05
N ASP A 112 -26.46 19.49 -3.87
CA ASP A 112 -26.19 20.69 -4.70
C ASP A 112 -24.92 20.66 -5.58
N THR A 113 -24.12 19.59 -5.54
CA THR A 113 -22.85 19.50 -6.27
C THR A 113 -22.95 18.53 -7.44
N SER A 114 -22.40 18.89 -8.61
CA SER A 114 -22.41 18.02 -9.80
C SER A 114 -21.48 16.81 -9.58
N PRO A 115 -21.84 15.60 -10.05
CA PRO A 115 -20.96 14.41 -9.98
C PRO A 115 -19.56 14.63 -10.55
N LEU A 116 -19.43 15.51 -11.56
CA LEU A 116 -18.14 15.92 -12.11
C LEU A 116 -17.28 16.66 -11.07
N VAL A 117 -17.88 17.58 -10.33
CA VAL A 117 -17.19 18.37 -9.31
C VAL A 117 -16.75 17.46 -8.17
N GLU A 118 -17.62 16.57 -7.73
CA GLU A 118 -17.32 15.57 -6.70
C GLU A 118 -16.15 14.67 -7.13
N ALA A 119 -16.20 14.07 -8.32
CA ALA A 119 -15.15 13.20 -8.82
C ALA A 119 -13.77 13.90 -8.88
N ARG A 120 -13.75 15.17 -9.33
CA ARG A 120 -12.51 15.95 -9.38
C ARG A 120 -11.97 16.28 -7.99
N LEU A 121 -12.85 16.67 -7.06
CA LEU A 121 -12.45 17.00 -5.68
C LEU A 121 -11.96 15.75 -4.94
N THR A 122 -12.63 14.61 -5.10
CA THR A 122 -12.19 13.33 -4.52
C THR A 122 -10.81 12.94 -5.03
N LEU A 123 -10.57 13.01 -6.34
CA LEU A 123 -9.25 12.73 -6.91
C LEU A 123 -8.17 13.69 -6.36
N ILE A 124 -8.47 14.98 -6.29
CA ILE A 124 -7.54 15.97 -5.72
C ILE A 124 -7.25 15.65 -4.26
N GLU A 125 -8.28 15.40 -3.45
CA GLU A 125 -8.13 15.06 -2.02
C GLU A 125 -7.26 13.82 -1.82
N GLN A 126 -7.50 12.75 -2.59
CA GLN A 126 -6.69 11.54 -2.53
C GLN A 126 -5.22 11.82 -2.88
N CYS A 127 -4.96 12.65 -3.90
CA CYS A 127 -3.61 13.10 -4.26
C CYS A 127 -2.97 14.04 -3.21
N LEU A 128 -3.70 14.50 -2.20
CA LEU A 128 -3.14 15.26 -1.07
C LEU A 128 -2.96 14.40 0.19
N ARG A 129 -3.37 13.13 0.18
CA ARG A 129 -3.12 12.17 1.27
C ARG A 129 -1.67 11.68 1.24
N ALA A 130 -0.75 12.61 1.46
CA ALA A 130 0.70 12.41 1.52
C ALA A 130 1.28 13.25 2.66
N ASN A 131 2.43 12.85 3.20
CA ASN A 131 3.06 13.63 4.25
C ASN A 131 3.51 15.00 3.73
N GLU A 132 3.00 16.06 4.34
CA GLU A 132 3.20 17.44 3.87
C GLU A 132 4.67 17.82 3.77
N GLU A 133 5.45 17.64 4.83
CA GLU A 133 6.86 18.03 4.87
C GLU A 133 7.74 17.14 3.97
N ARG A 134 7.55 15.81 4.05
CA ARG A 134 8.49 14.83 3.48
C ARG A 134 8.19 14.47 2.03
N LEU A 135 6.93 14.59 1.60
CA LEU A 135 6.50 14.23 0.25
C LEU A 135 6.04 15.45 -0.55
N ILE A 136 5.23 16.35 0.02
CA ILE A 136 4.66 17.48 -0.73
C ILE A 136 5.67 18.63 -0.85
N GLN A 137 6.04 19.25 0.26
CA GLN A 137 6.95 20.41 0.33
C GLN A 137 8.36 20.10 -0.16
N ARG A 138 8.74 18.81 -0.19
CA ARG A 138 10.00 18.34 -0.75
C ARG A 138 10.14 18.69 -2.24
N PHE A 139 9.05 18.72 -3.00
CA PHE A 139 9.07 18.98 -4.43
C PHE A 139 8.27 20.24 -4.75
N LYS A 140 8.97 21.32 -5.13
CA LYS A 140 8.35 22.62 -5.42
C LYS A 140 7.15 22.55 -6.39
N PRO A 141 7.19 21.75 -7.49
CA PRO A 141 6.03 21.66 -8.36
C PRO A 141 4.83 20.97 -7.70
N TYR A 142 5.04 19.93 -6.89
CA TYR A 142 3.96 19.28 -6.14
C TYR A 142 3.39 20.21 -5.07
N GLN A 143 4.26 20.91 -4.33
CA GLN A 143 3.85 21.94 -3.37
C GLN A 143 2.96 23.00 -4.01
N ALA A 144 3.35 23.55 -5.16
CA ALA A 144 2.55 24.57 -5.85
C ALA A 144 1.15 24.05 -6.28
N LEU A 145 1.07 22.78 -6.70
CA LEU A 145 -0.20 22.14 -7.05
C LEU A 145 -1.09 21.91 -5.82
N ALA A 146 -0.48 21.55 -4.68
CA ALA A 146 -1.17 21.37 -3.40
C ALA A 146 -1.67 22.70 -2.83
N GLU A 147 -0.87 23.76 -2.89
CA GLU A 147 -1.27 25.11 -2.47
C GLU A 147 -2.48 25.63 -3.26
N LEU A 148 -2.56 25.31 -4.56
CA LEU A 148 -3.74 25.63 -5.37
C LEU A 148 -4.96 24.81 -4.93
N ALA A 149 -4.77 23.55 -4.52
CA ALA A 149 -5.83 22.67 -4.06
C ALA A 149 -6.45 23.14 -2.73
N GLU A 150 -5.64 23.72 -1.83
CA GLU A 150 -6.12 24.24 -0.54
C GLU A 150 -7.23 25.29 -0.71
N GLN A 151 -7.15 26.13 -1.75
CA GLN A 151 -8.18 27.12 -2.07
C GLN A 151 -9.54 26.49 -2.43
N LEU A 152 -9.54 25.23 -2.89
CA LEU A 152 -10.77 24.51 -3.24
C LEU A 152 -11.57 24.09 -2.01
N LYS A 153 -10.96 24.01 -0.82
CA LYS A 153 -11.67 23.69 0.43
C LYS A 153 -12.70 24.76 0.78
N GLU A 154 -12.36 26.03 0.53
CA GLU A 154 -13.25 27.16 0.79
C GLU A 154 -14.29 27.37 -0.32
N SER A 155 -13.97 26.97 -1.55
CA SER A 155 -14.86 27.16 -2.70
C SER A 155 -14.78 25.98 -3.68
N PRO A 156 -15.46 24.85 -3.39
CA PRO A 156 -15.40 23.62 -4.18
C PRO A 156 -15.74 23.78 -5.67
N LYS A 157 -16.65 24.72 -5.98
CA LYS A 157 -17.06 25.01 -7.37
C LYS A 157 -15.92 25.56 -8.23
N LEU A 158 -14.84 26.11 -7.64
CA LEU A 158 -13.69 26.59 -8.40
C LEU A 158 -12.99 25.48 -9.19
N VAL A 159 -13.16 24.21 -8.78
CA VAL A 159 -12.58 23.07 -9.48
C VAL A 159 -13.03 22.99 -10.95
N THR A 160 -14.20 23.52 -11.32
CA THR A 160 -14.67 23.52 -12.71
C THR A 160 -13.83 24.41 -13.63
N TYR A 161 -13.13 25.40 -13.08
CA TYR A 161 -12.23 26.27 -13.84
C TYR A 161 -10.82 25.71 -13.98
N LEU A 162 -10.48 24.66 -13.23
CA LEU A 162 -9.18 24.01 -13.37
C LEU A 162 -9.16 23.20 -14.67
N ASP A 163 -8.05 23.29 -15.39
CA ASP A 163 -7.81 22.48 -16.58
C ASP A 163 -7.58 21.00 -16.20
N GLU A 164 -7.75 20.08 -17.16
CA GLU A 164 -7.43 18.66 -16.93
C GLU A 164 -5.93 18.46 -16.65
N GLN A 165 -5.06 19.27 -17.25
CA GLN A 165 -3.62 19.19 -17.04
C GLN A 165 -3.23 19.38 -15.57
N TYR A 166 -3.96 20.22 -14.82
CA TYR A 166 -3.75 20.37 -13.37
C TYR A 166 -3.94 19.04 -12.64
N ILE A 167 -5.03 18.32 -12.96
CA ILE A 167 -5.33 17.01 -12.35
C ILE A 167 -4.25 16.01 -12.71
N VAL A 168 -3.86 15.98 -13.99
CA VAL A 168 -2.82 15.07 -14.49
C VAL A 168 -1.49 15.33 -13.79
N ASP A 169 -1.09 16.59 -13.66
CA ASP A 169 0.17 16.95 -13.00
C ASP A 169 0.14 16.63 -11.50
N LEU A 170 -0.99 16.88 -10.83
CA LEU A 170 -1.16 16.53 -9.43
C LEU A 170 -1.10 15.01 -9.21
N LEU A 171 -1.77 14.24 -10.06
CA LEU A 171 -1.75 12.78 -10.03
C LEU A 171 -0.35 12.21 -10.27
N MET A 172 0.38 12.76 -11.25
CA MET A 172 1.78 12.38 -11.50
C MET A 172 2.67 12.67 -10.30
N TRP A 173 2.56 13.86 -9.72
CA TRP A 173 3.38 14.25 -8.58
C TRP A 173 3.10 13.44 -7.32
N TYR A 174 1.83 13.10 -7.06
CA TYR A 174 1.48 12.19 -5.97
C TYR A 174 2.31 10.90 -6.06
N HIS A 175 2.32 10.26 -7.23
CA HIS A 175 3.04 9.01 -7.43
C HIS A 175 4.57 9.18 -7.45
N LEU A 176 5.10 10.21 -8.11
CA LEU A 176 6.54 10.50 -8.12
C LEU A 176 7.09 10.79 -6.72
N ALA A 177 6.32 11.51 -5.90
CA ALA A 177 6.68 11.78 -4.52
C ALA A 177 6.67 10.49 -3.68
N TRP A 178 5.73 9.58 -3.93
CA TRP A 178 5.64 8.31 -3.21
C TRP A 178 6.76 7.33 -3.52
N LEU A 179 7.45 7.41 -4.66
CA LEU A 179 8.53 6.46 -5.00
C LEU A 179 9.60 6.32 -3.89
N GLY A 180 10.27 5.17 -3.84
CA GLY A 180 11.44 4.96 -2.98
C GLY A 180 12.56 5.97 -3.26
N GLU A 181 13.34 6.31 -2.24
CA GLU A 181 14.52 7.15 -2.39
C GLU A 181 15.58 6.47 -3.24
N THR A 182 15.72 5.14 -3.13
CA THR A 182 16.67 4.41 -3.96
C THR A 182 16.25 4.48 -5.42
N VAL A 183 14.96 4.28 -5.72
CA VAL A 183 14.36 4.38 -7.06
C VAL A 183 14.60 5.76 -7.68
N ARG A 184 14.24 6.84 -6.97
CA ARG A 184 14.43 8.21 -7.48
C ARG A 184 15.89 8.52 -7.84
N ARG A 185 16.85 7.89 -7.16
CA ARG A 185 18.28 8.12 -7.36
C ARG A 185 18.88 7.22 -8.44
N SER A 186 18.31 6.04 -8.66
CA SER A 186 18.87 5.04 -9.59
C SER A 186 18.17 4.99 -10.95
N ASP A 187 16.86 5.25 -11.02
CA ASP A 187 16.10 5.13 -12.27
C ASP A 187 16.10 6.44 -13.07
N ASP A 188 16.72 6.43 -14.25
CA ASP A 188 16.84 7.62 -15.11
C ASP A 188 15.51 8.08 -15.72
N ARG A 189 14.52 7.18 -15.88
CA ARG A 189 13.17 7.53 -16.32
C ARG A 189 12.50 8.38 -15.25
N VAL A 190 12.61 7.98 -13.98
CA VAL A 190 12.07 8.73 -12.84
C VAL A 190 12.72 10.11 -12.73
N LYS A 191 14.05 10.19 -12.87
CA LYS A 191 14.76 11.48 -12.88
C LYS A 191 14.24 12.41 -13.96
N THR A 192 14.07 11.88 -15.18
CA THR A 192 13.54 12.65 -16.32
C THR A 192 12.13 13.17 -16.05
N LEU A 193 11.26 12.35 -15.45
CA LEU A 193 9.90 12.78 -15.06
C LEU A 193 9.93 13.86 -13.97
N ILE A 194 10.77 13.72 -12.96
CA ILE A 194 10.94 14.73 -11.90
C ILE A 194 11.49 16.04 -12.47
N GLU A 195 12.48 15.98 -13.37
CA GLU A 195 13.06 17.15 -14.03
C GLU A 195 12.05 17.87 -14.93
N LYS A 196 11.20 17.11 -15.64
CA LYS A 196 10.12 17.67 -16.45
C LYS A 196 9.13 18.47 -15.59
N GLY A 197 8.70 17.88 -14.48
CA GLY A 197 7.99 18.53 -13.37
C GLY A 197 6.59 19.09 -13.64
N ARG A 198 6.13 19.22 -14.88
CA ARG A 198 4.77 19.65 -15.25
C ARG A 198 4.44 19.28 -16.69
N GLU A 199 3.19 19.50 -17.11
CA GLU A 199 2.71 19.22 -18.47
C GLU A 199 2.94 17.75 -18.86
N PHE A 200 2.70 16.85 -17.91
CA PHE A 200 2.81 15.42 -18.15
C PHE A 200 1.76 14.97 -19.16
N ASN A 201 2.20 14.21 -20.15
CA ASN A 201 1.36 13.73 -21.24
C ASN A 201 1.05 12.24 -21.09
N LYS A 202 0.36 11.65 -22.08
CA LYS A 202 -0.02 10.24 -22.06
C LYS A 202 1.19 9.29 -21.99
N THR A 203 2.29 9.62 -22.65
CA THR A 203 3.52 8.81 -22.64
C THR A 203 4.15 8.82 -21.25
N ASP A 204 4.20 9.98 -20.59
CA ASP A 204 4.74 10.08 -19.22
C ASP A 204 3.92 9.27 -18.22
N ARG A 205 2.59 9.35 -18.31
CA ARG A 205 1.66 8.58 -17.47
C ARG A 205 1.86 7.07 -17.65
N ARG A 206 1.99 6.63 -18.90
CA ARG A 206 2.28 5.22 -19.20
C ARG A 206 3.65 4.81 -18.66
N GLN A 207 4.69 5.63 -18.85
CA GLN A 207 6.03 5.34 -18.37
C GLN A 207 6.07 5.21 -16.84
N LEU A 208 5.37 6.07 -16.11
CA LEU A 208 5.29 5.95 -14.65
C LEU A 208 4.54 4.69 -14.21
N LEU A 209 3.49 4.29 -14.93
CA LEU A 209 2.79 3.03 -14.66
C LEU A 209 3.67 1.80 -14.93
N GLU A 210 4.47 1.83 -15.99
CA GLU A 210 5.46 0.78 -16.29
C GLU A 210 6.47 0.65 -15.14
N ILE A 211 7.01 1.78 -14.64
CA ILE A 211 7.90 1.81 -13.48
C ILE A 211 7.22 1.22 -12.24
N ILE A 212 5.98 1.64 -11.93
CA ILE A 212 5.22 1.09 -10.78
C ILE A 212 5.06 -0.43 -10.93
N GLY A 213 4.67 -0.91 -12.11
CA GLY A 213 4.48 -2.34 -12.36
C GLY A 213 5.76 -3.15 -12.20
N GLU A 214 6.89 -2.63 -12.70
CA GLU A 214 8.22 -3.25 -12.53
C GLU A 214 8.59 -3.33 -11.05
N LEU A 215 8.51 -2.21 -10.32
CA LEU A 215 8.86 -2.14 -8.90
C LEU A 215 8.07 -3.13 -8.04
N LEU A 216 6.76 -3.22 -8.24
CA LEU A 216 5.91 -4.16 -7.49
C LEU A 216 6.24 -5.62 -7.84
N SER A 217 6.49 -5.91 -9.12
CA SER A 217 6.80 -7.26 -9.59
C SER A 217 8.12 -7.80 -9.03
N GLU A 218 9.05 -6.91 -8.67
CA GLU A 218 10.35 -7.29 -8.12
C GLU A 218 10.36 -7.51 -6.60
N ILE A 219 9.34 -7.08 -5.85
CA ILE A 219 9.33 -7.17 -4.38
C ILE A 219 9.55 -8.62 -3.92
N VAL A 220 8.64 -9.54 -4.27
CA VAL A 220 8.73 -10.95 -3.83
C VAL A 220 10.02 -11.61 -4.31
N PRO A 221 10.43 -11.51 -5.60
CA PRO A 221 11.72 -12.05 -6.06
C PRO A 221 12.94 -11.54 -5.30
N ARG A 222 13.00 -10.23 -4.99
CA ARG A 222 14.15 -9.63 -4.28
C ARG A 222 14.25 -10.15 -2.85
N TYR A 223 13.13 -10.19 -2.11
CA TYR A 223 13.10 -10.76 -0.76
C TYR A 223 13.39 -12.26 -0.75
N LYS A 224 12.91 -13.01 -1.75
CA LYS A 224 13.27 -14.42 -1.92
C LYS A 224 14.78 -14.61 -2.12
N ALA A 225 15.38 -13.85 -3.04
CA ALA A 225 16.82 -13.91 -3.28
C ALA A 225 17.66 -13.49 -2.06
N LEU A 226 17.14 -12.57 -1.24
CA LEU A 226 17.72 -12.20 0.06
C LEU A 226 17.68 -13.37 1.06
N ALA A 227 16.59 -14.12 1.09
CA ALA A 227 16.43 -15.28 1.96
C ALA A 227 17.29 -16.47 1.52
N GLU A 228 17.35 -16.76 0.22
CA GLU A 228 18.12 -17.87 -0.35
C GLU A 228 19.63 -17.76 -0.10
N ARG A 229 20.17 -16.53 -0.11
CA ARG A 229 21.57 -16.27 0.27
C ARG A 229 21.79 -16.18 1.79
N GLY A 230 20.74 -16.45 2.57
CA GLY A 230 20.71 -16.43 4.03
C GLY A 230 20.76 -15.05 4.66
N GLN A 231 20.68 -13.97 3.87
CA GLN A 231 20.84 -12.61 4.37
C GLN A 231 19.68 -12.19 5.27
N ILE A 232 18.47 -12.64 4.95
CA ILE A 232 17.30 -12.46 5.80
C ILE A 232 16.66 -13.80 6.15
N GLU A 233 15.89 -13.79 7.22
CA GLU A 233 14.85 -14.78 7.46
C GLU A 233 13.50 -14.20 7.00
N LEU A 234 12.70 -15.01 6.31
CA LEU A 234 11.31 -14.66 5.98
C LEU A 234 10.35 -15.40 6.92
N SER A 235 9.45 -14.64 7.53
CA SER A 235 8.43 -15.15 8.46
C SER A 235 7.01 -14.84 7.96
N VAL A 236 6.04 -15.58 8.50
CA VAL A 236 4.63 -15.49 8.13
C VAL A 236 3.78 -14.94 9.29
N THR A 237 2.64 -14.33 8.97
CA THR A 237 1.62 -13.90 9.93
C THR A 237 0.33 -14.70 9.69
N PRO A 238 -0.53 -14.95 10.71
CA PRO A 238 -1.84 -15.54 10.48
C PRO A 238 -2.62 -14.80 9.37
N TYR A 239 -3.31 -15.54 8.49
CA TYR A 239 -3.78 -15.07 7.18
C TYR A 239 -4.34 -13.64 7.14
N ALA A 240 -5.41 -13.36 7.92
CA ALA A 240 -6.08 -12.06 7.91
C ALA A 240 -5.65 -11.16 9.08
N HIS A 241 -4.46 -11.42 9.62
CA HIS A 241 -3.92 -10.72 10.80
C HIS A 241 -4.87 -10.70 12.04
N PRO A 242 -5.57 -11.79 12.41
CA PRO A 242 -6.40 -11.79 13.63
C PRO A 242 -5.57 -11.76 14.92
N ILE A 243 -6.08 -11.08 15.95
CA ILE A 243 -5.61 -11.24 17.33
C ILE A 243 -6.03 -12.64 17.84
N MET A 244 -5.20 -13.64 17.56
CA MET A 244 -5.53 -15.06 17.78
C MET A 244 -5.97 -15.39 19.20
N PRO A 245 -5.37 -14.84 20.28
CA PRO A 245 -5.84 -15.12 21.63
C PRO A 245 -7.32 -14.79 21.84
N LEU A 246 -7.82 -13.68 21.28
CA LEU A 246 -9.22 -13.28 21.41
C LEU A 246 -10.19 -14.17 20.63
N LEU A 247 -9.70 -14.83 19.56
CA LEU A 247 -10.46 -15.86 18.86
C LEU A 247 -10.52 -17.15 19.68
N LEU A 248 -9.44 -17.54 20.35
CA LEU A 248 -9.41 -18.74 21.20
C LEU A 248 -10.24 -18.57 22.47
N ASP A 249 -10.01 -17.47 23.18
CA ASP A 249 -10.74 -17.07 24.37
C ASP A 249 -10.77 -15.55 24.48
N THR A 250 -11.94 -14.95 24.29
CA THR A 250 -12.13 -13.50 24.39
C THR A 250 -11.81 -12.96 25.80
N PHE A 251 -11.86 -13.81 26.84
CA PHE A 251 -11.48 -13.42 28.19
C PHE A 251 -9.96 -13.21 28.36
N SER A 252 -9.14 -13.68 27.41
CA SER A 252 -7.69 -13.40 27.38
C SER A 252 -7.38 -11.91 27.28
N ALA A 253 -8.34 -11.08 26.84
CA ALA A 253 -8.22 -9.62 26.85
C ALA A 253 -7.81 -9.06 28.23
N ARG A 254 -8.18 -9.74 29.32
CA ARG A 254 -7.82 -9.35 30.70
C ARG A 254 -6.33 -9.44 31.00
N GLU A 255 -5.57 -10.23 30.25
CA GLU A 255 -4.11 -10.30 30.40
C GLU A 255 -3.45 -8.95 30.06
N ALA A 256 -3.95 -8.28 29.02
CA ALA A 256 -3.48 -6.95 28.62
C ALA A 256 -4.25 -5.81 29.31
N LEU A 257 -5.55 -5.99 29.54
CA LEU A 257 -6.46 -4.99 30.12
C LEU A 257 -7.26 -5.59 31.28
N PRO A 258 -6.69 -5.71 32.49
CA PRO A 258 -7.32 -6.41 33.62
C PRO A 258 -8.74 -5.94 33.98
N GLU A 259 -9.00 -4.64 33.84
CA GLU A 259 -10.27 -4.00 34.23
C GLU A 259 -11.32 -3.95 33.09
N ILE A 260 -11.07 -4.62 31.95
CA ILE A 260 -12.01 -4.59 30.82
C ILE A 260 -13.34 -5.26 31.18
N ASN A 261 -14.45 -4.54 30.96
CA ASN A 261 -15.78 -5.10 31.17
C ASN A 261 -16.17 -6.00 29.98
N LEU A 262 -16.22 -7.31 30.23
CA LEU A 262 -16.64 -8.33 29.26
C LEU A 262 -18.04 -8.90 29.57
N SER A 263 -18.87 -8.17 30.33
CA SER A 263 -20.23 -8.60 30.63
C SER A 263 -21.05 -8.77 29.34
N GLY A 264 -21.66 -9.94 29.15
CA GLY A 264 -22.46 -10.23 27.95
C GLY A 264 -21.65 -10.64 26.72
N ILE A 265 -20.32 -10.72 26.83
CA ILE A 265 -19.45 -11.24 25.77
C ILE A 265 -19.31 -12.75 25.93
N SER A 266 -19.52 -13.49 24.84
CA SER A 266 -19.24 -14.92 24.75
C SER A 266 -17.96 -15.18 23.97
N CYS A 267 -17.46 -16.42 24.02
CA CYS A 267 -16.36 -16.87 23.16
C CYS A 267 -16.69 -16.66 21.67
N TYR A 268 -15.64 -16.46 20.87
CA TYR A 268 -15.76 -16.39 19.43
C TYR A 268 -16.18 -17.77 18.85
N PRO A 269 -17.25 -17.84 18.03
CA PRO A 269 -17.71 -19.11 17.45
C PRO A 269 -16.61 -19.82 16.65
N ASP A 270 -16.41 -21.11 16.94
CA ASP A 270 -15.39 -21.96 16.30
C ASP A 270 -13.95 -21.44 16.39
N GLY A 271 -13.64 -20.61 17.40
CA GLY A 271 -12.36 -19.92 17.57
C GLY A 271 -11.10 -20.73 17.27
N LYS A 272 -11.02 -21.94 17.83
CA LYS A 272 -9.90 -22.87 17.62
C LYS A 272 -9.72 -23.27 16.15
N ASP A 273 -10.81 -23.56 15.45
CA ASP A 273 -10.77 -23.96 14.05
C ASP A 273 -10.50 -22.76 13.14
N ARG A 274 -10.99 -21.56 13.50
CA ARG A 274 -10.67 -20.29 12.81
C ARG A 274 -9.19 -19.95 12.92
N VAL A 275 -8.59 -20.05 14.11
CA VAL A 275 -7.15 -19.85 14.31
C VAL A 275 -6.33 -20.85 13.51
N ARG A 276 -6.68 -22.14 13.55
CA ARG A 276 -6.03 -23.18 12.74
C ARG A 276 -6.14 -22.89 11.24
N TRP A 277 -7.29 -22.39 10.78
CA TRP A 277 -7.48 -22.00 9.39
C TRP A 277 -6.56 -20.83 9.03
N HIS A 278 -6.51 -19.75 9.82
CA HIS A 278 -5.64 -18.61 9.56
C HIS A 278 -4.15 -18.99 9.53
N MET A 279 -3.72 -19.92 10.39
CA MET A 279 -2.34 -20.43 10.36
C MET A 279 -2.06 -21.24 9.10
N ARG A 280 -2.95 -22.18 8.74
CA ARG A 280 -2.79 -23.03 7.55
C ARG A 280 -2.82 -22.20 6.27
N GLU A 281 -3.80 -21.30 6.14
CA GLU A 281 -3.93 -20.46 4.96
C GLU A 281 -2.79 -19.46 4.87
N GLY A 282 -2.35 -18.89 6.00
CA GLY A 282 -1.20 -17.99 6.00
C GLY A 282 0.09 -18.67 5.52
N ILE A 283 0.37 -19.88 6.01
CA ILE A 283 1.52 -20.68 5.56
C ILE A 283 1.39 -21.04 4.08
N LYS A 284 0.20 -21.46 3.63
CA LYS A 284 -0.06 -21.80 2.23
C LYS A 284 0.16 -20.61 1.30
N THR A 285 -0.39 -19.43 1.62
CA THR A 285 -0.17 -18.21 0.83
C THR A 285 1.31 -17.83 0.81
N PHE A 286 2.02 -17.92 1.95
CA PHE A 286 3.46 -17.69 1.99
C PHE A 286 4.22 -18.64 1.05
N GLU A 287 3.93 -19.94 1.12
CA GLU A 287 4.57 -20.96 0.29
C GLU A 287 4.33 -20.75 -1.20
N GLN A 288 3.14 -20.29 -1.59
CA GLN A 288 2.81 -19.96 -2.98
C GLN A 288 3.69 -18.82 -3.53
N HIS A 289 4.01 -17.81 -2.72
CA HIS A 289 4.77 -16.65 -3.16
C HIS A 289 6.29 -16.86 -3.05
N PHE A 290 6.77 -17.48 -1.97
CA PHE A 290 8.22 -17.64 -1.73
C PHE A 290 8.75 -19.02 -2.13
N GLY A 291 7.91 -20.05 -2.23
CA GLY A 291 8.29 -21.40 -2.68
C GLY A 291 8.95 -22.27 -1.61
N PHE A 292 8.85 -21.90 -0.33
CA PHE A 292 9.35 -22.70 0.79
C PHE A 292 8.52 -22.45 2.07
N THR A 293 8.58 -23.39 3.02
CA THR A 293 7.85 -23.29 4.29
C THR A 293 8.53 -22.28 5.24
N PRO A 294 7.78 -21.32 5.81
CA PRO A 294 8.33 -20.34 6.75
C PRO A 294 8.75 -21.03 8.06
N GLN A 295 9.86 -20.59 8.65
CA GLN A 295 10.35 -21.10 9.95
C GLN A 295 9.89 -20.23 11.13
N GLY A 296 9.69 -18.94 10.88
CA GLY A 296 9.21 -17.97 11.87
C GLY A 296 7.76 -17.60 11.66
N CYS A 297 7.07 -17.27 12.76
CA CYS A 297 5.76 -16.65 12.74
C CYS A 297 5.79 -15.34 13.52
N TRP A 298 5.19 -14.29 12.95
CA TRP A 298 4.87 -13.05 13.64
C TRP A 298 3.41 -13.12 14.08
N PRO A 299 3.11 -13.26 15.39
CA PRO A 299 1.74 -13.17 15.86
C PRO A 299 1.22 -11.75 15.61
N SER A 300 -0.02 -11.64 15.15
CA SER A 300 -0.67 -10.34 14.94
C SER A 300 -0.56 -9.44 16.16
N GLU A 301 -0.02 -8.24 15.97
CA GLU A 301 0.24 -7.27 17.05
C GLU A 301 1.12 -7.81 18.21
N GLY A 302 1.91 -8.85 17.96
CA GLY A 302 2.68 -9.54 18.99
C GLY A 302 1.81 -10.30 20.00
N SER A 303 0.53 -10.54 19.68
CA SER A 303 -0.43 -11.16 20.60
C SER A 303 -0.16 -12.65 20.81
N VAL A 304 0.13 -13.02 22.05
CA VAL A 304 0.33 -14.39 22.52
C VAL A 304 -0.34 -14.55 23.89
N SER A 305 -0.78 -15.75 24.22
CA SER A 305 -1.39 -16.11 25.52
C SER A 305 -1.12 -17.59 25.80
N GLU A 306 -1.15 -17.98 27.08
CA GLU A 306 -0.92 -19.36 27.54
C GLU A 306 -2.12 -20.31 27.33
N ILE A 307 -3.26 -19.79 26.86
CA ILE A 307 -4.50 -20.53 26.61
C ILE A 307 -4.41 -21.66 25.58
#